data_AF-M4NE84-F1
#
_entry.id   AF-M4NE84-F1
#
_cell.length_a   1.000
_cell.length_b   1.000
_cell.length_c   1.000
_cell.angle_alpha   90.00
_cell.angle_beta   90.00
_cell.angle_gamma   90.00
#
_symmetry.space_group_name_H-M   'P 1'
#
loop_
_entity.id
_entity.type
_entity.pdbx_description
1 polymer ?
#
loop_
_entity_poly.entity_id
_entity_poly.type
_entity_poly.pdbx_seq_one_letter_code
_entity_poly.pdbx_strand_id
1 'polypeptide(L)'
;MATSRSLTRMFRIGTNLVPDPAPDRSPEEAFAMLAVAWPAVAHYTLDAPVVEGENLVYAGIKPPAQTKGRQTLRMALPAEHA
;
A
#
# COMPACT_ATOMS: atom_id res chain seq x y z
N MET A 1 11.99 -17.55 33.21
CA MET A 1 11.01 -16.50 32.93
C MET A 1 11.16 -16.08 31.47
N ALA A 2 10.09 -16.15 30.68
CA ALA A 2 10.12 -15.74 29.28
C ALA A 2 9.84 -14.23 29.20
N THR A 3 10.80 -13.45 28.71
CA THR A 3 10.66 -12.01 28.56
C THR A 3 9.92 -11.75 27.23
N SER A 4 8.61 -11.51 27.28
CA SER A 4 7.87 -11.09 26.10
C SER A 4 8.25 -9.65 25.75
N ARG A 5 8.99 -9.45 24.65
CA ARG A 5 9.16 -8.12 24.07
C ARG A 5 7.87 -7.75 23.33
N SER A 6 7.19 -6.71 23.80
CA SER A 6 6.02 -6.16 23.13
C SER A 6 6.48 -5.35 21.93
N LEU A 7 6.20 -5.84 20.72
CA LEU A 7 6.46 -5.08 19.49
C LEU A 7 5.34 -4.06 19.26
N THR A 8 5.71 -2.86 18.82
CA THR A 8 4.75 -1.80 18.48
C THR A 8 4.25 -2.01 17.06
N ARG A 9 2.93 -2.16 16.87
CA ARG A 9 2.34 -2.34 15.54
C ARG A 9 2.36 -1.01 14.76
N MET A 10 2.87 -1.05 13.54
CA MET A 10 2.98 0.10 12.63
C MET A 10 2.51 -0.29 11.24
N PHE A 11 1.98 0.67 10.48
CA PHE A 11 1.52 0.47 9.11
C PHE A 11 2.39 1.23 8.12
N ARG A 12 2.85 0.57 7.06
CA ARG A 12 3.57 1.22 5.96
C ARG A 12 2.62 1.47 4.79
N ILE A 13 2.42 2.73 4.44
CA ILE A 13 1.62 3.16 3.29
C ILE A 13 2.56 3.86 2.29
N GLY A 14 2.97 3.15 1.26
CA GLY A 14 4.03 3.62 0.36
C GLY A 14 5.34 3.82 1.14
N THR A 15 5.83 5.06 1.20
CA THR A 15 7.03 5.43 1.98
C THR A 15 6.72 5.86 3.41
N ASN A 16 5.45 6.06 3.75
CA ASN A 16 5.06 6.57 5.07
C ASN A 16 4.91 5.42 6.06
N LEU A 17 5.50 5.57 7.24
CA LEU A 17 5.27 4.70 8.38
C LEU A 17 4.32 5.42 9.35
N VAL A 18 3.23 4.76 9.72
CA VAL A 18 2.11 5.35 10.45
C VAL A 18 1.83 4.51 11.70
N PRO A 19 1.60 5.14 12.87
CA PRO A 19 1.20 4.41 14.06
C PRO A 19 -0.16 3.74 13.87
N ASP A 20 -0.34 2.60 14.54
CA ASP A 20 -1.61 1.92 14.58
C ASP A 20 -2.68 2.75 15.32
N PRO A 21 -3.80 3.12 14.66
CA PRO A 21 -4.87 3.90 15.28
C PRO A 21 -5.73 3.08 16.25
N ALA A 22 -5.70 1.75 16.19
CA ALA A 22 -6.49 0.85 17.01
C ALA A 22 -5.72 -0.45 17.37
N PRO A 23 -4.76 -0.41 18.31
CA PRO A 23 -3.96 -1.56 18.74
C PRO A 23 -4.77 -2.76 19.24
N ASP A 24 -5.97 -2.51 19.79
CA ASP A 24 -6.85 -3.55 20.33
C ASP A 24 -7.67 -4.27 19.24
N ARG A 25 -7.57 -3.84 17.97
CA ARG A 25 -8.25 -4.47 16.84
C ARG A 25 -7.31 -5.35 16.02
N SER A 26 -7.90 -6.11 15.09
CA SER A 26 -7.10 -6.81 14.08
C SER A 26 -6.31 -5.80 13.22
N PRO A 27 -5.13 -6.18 12.70
CA PRO A 27 -4.35 -5.32 11.81
C PRO A 27 -5.16 -4.81 10.61
N GLU A 28 -6.02 -5.65 10.04
CA GLU A 28 -6.85 -5.32 8.89
C GLU A 28 -7.90 -4.26 9.22
N GLU A 29 -8.60 -4.40 10.35
CA GLU A 29 -9.58 -3.41 10.81
C GLU A 29 -8.90 -2.08 11.16
N ALA A 30 -7.78 -2.12 11.87
CA ALA A 30 -7.00 -0.95 12.23
C ALA A 30 -6.46 -0.23 10.97
N PHE A 31 -5.97 -0.99 9.99
CA PHE A 31 -5.51 -0.45 8.72
C PHE A 31 -6.65 0.20 7.92
N ALA A 32 -7.84 -0.42 7.90
CA ALA A 32 -9.01 0.15 7.24
C ALA A 32 -9.43 1.51 7.82
N MET A 33 -9.21 1.75 9.13
CA MET A 33 -9.49 3.05 9.76
C MET A 33 -8.60 4.17 9.21
N LEU A 34 -7.39 3.84 8.70
CA LEU A 34 -6.51 4.82 8.06
C LEU A 34 -7.09 5.38 6.76
N ALA A 35 -8.10 4.74 6.17
CA ALA A 35 -8.77 5.23 4.96
C ALA A 35 -9.46 6.60 5.17
N VAL A 36 -9.77 6.97 6.42
CA VAL A 36 -10.33 8.30 6.75
C VAL A 36 -9.34 9.41 6.39
N ALA A 37 -8.04 9.21 6.68
CA ALA A 37 -6.99 10.17 6.37
C ALA A 37 -6.33 9.91 5.01
N TRP A 38 -6.28 8.65 4.58
CA TRP A 38 -5.67 8.20 3.32
C TRP A 38 -6.65 7.35 2.52
N PRO A 39 -7.57 7.95 1.74
CA PRO A 39 -8.64 7.23 1.05
C PRO A 39 -8.17 6.07 0.15
N ALA A 40 -6.96 6.17 -0.41
CA ALA A 40 -6.37 5.12 -1.22
C ALA A 40 -6.20 3.78 -0.47
N VAL A 41 -6.02 3.82 0.86
CA VAL A 41 -5.86 2.65 1.74
C VAL A 41 -7.05 1.68 1.64
N ALA A 42 -8.26 2.19 1.36
CA ALA A 42 -9.44 1.36 1.18
C ALA A 42 -9.31 0.31 0.06
N HIS A 43 -8.34 0.48 -0.85
CA HIS A 43 -8.07 -0.45 -1.94
C HIS A 43 -6.84 -1.31 -1.70
N TYR A 44 -6.12 -1.12 -0.59
CA TYR A 44 -4.86 -1.81 -0.32
C TYR A 44 -5.12 -3.11 0.45
N THR A 45 -4.22 -4.07 0.29
CA THR A 45 -4.19 -5.31 1.10
C THR A 45 -2.94 -5.29 1.99
N LEU A 46 -3.01 -5.83 3.20
CA LEU A 46 -1.83 -5.99 4.03
C LEU A 46 -0.97 -7.18 3.57
N ASP A 47 0.34 -6.97 3.53
CA ASP A 47 1.33 -8.04 3.41
C ASP A 47 1.63 -8.66 4.78
N ALA A 48 2.38 -9.77 4.79
CA ALA A 48 2.88 -10.38 6.01
C ALA A 48 3.71 -9.37 6.83
N PRO A 49 3.58 -9.38 8.16
CA PRO A 49 4.30 -8.42 9.00
C PRO A 49 5.80 -8.68 9.01
N VAL A 50 6.57 -7.60 9.04
CA VAL A 50 8.03 -7.62 9.15
C VAL A 50 8.44 -6.95 10.45
N VAL A 51 9.36 -7.55 11.17
CA VAL A 51 9.94 -6.94 12.37
C VAL A 51 11.05 -5.99 11.96
N GLU A 52 10.89 -4.71 12.30
CA GLU A 52 11.88 -3.66 12.08
C GLU A 52 12.24 -3.02 13.43
N GLY A 53 13.30 -3.53 14.06
CA GLY A 53 13.71 -3.10 15.40
C GLY A 53 12.70 -3.53 16.46
N GLU A 54 12.04 -2.56 17.08
CA GLU A 54 10.97 -2.77 18.08
C GLU A 54 9.55 -2.68 17.47
N ASN A 55 9.46 -2.54 16.14
CA ASN A 55 8.20 -2.38 15.43
C ASN A 55 7.81 -3.66 14.68
N LEU A 56 6.52 -3.98 14.73
CA LEU A 56 5.89 -4.97 13.86
C LEU A 56 5.17 -4.22 12.73
N VAL A 57 5.80 -4.19 11.55
CA VAL A 57 5.38 -3.35 10.42
C VAL A 57 4.53 -4.18 9.45
N TYR A 58 3.30 -3.73 9.20
CA TYR A 58 2.41 -4.26 8.18
C TYR A 58 2.43 -3.34 6.95
N ALA A 59 2.83 -3.85 5.79
CA ALA A 59 2.91 -3.07 4.57
C ALA A 59 1.61 -3.15 3.77
N GLY A 60 1.06 -1.99 3.39
CA GLY A 60 -0.07 -1.91 2.48
C GLY A 60 0.38 -2.07 1.02
N ILE A 61 -0.14 -3.09 0.35
CA ILE A 61 0.09 -3.39 -1.06
C ILE A 61 -1.03 -2.77 -1.89
N LYS A 62 -0.65 -1.88 -2.80
CA LYS A 62 -1.57 -1.29 -3.77
C LYS A 62 -1.90 -2.31 -4.87
N PRO A 63 -3.17 -2.45 -5.29
CA PRO A 63 -3.52 -3.30 -6.41
C PRO A 63 -2.83 -2.81 -7.70
N PRO A 64 -2.47 -3.74 -8.61
CA PRO A 64 -1.83 -3.37 -9.86
C PRO A 64 -2.71 -2.39 -10.65
N ALA A 65 -2.12 -1.28 -11.09
CA ALA A 65 -2.83 -0.27 -11.87
C ALA A 65 -3.12 -0.81 -13.28
N GLN A 66 -4.40 -0.94 -13.64
CA GLN A 66 -4.77 -1.21 -15.03
C GLN A 66 -4.77 0.11 -15.82
N THR A 67 -3.64 0.47 -16.43
CA THR A 67 -3.63 1.53 -17.44
C THR A 67 -3.96 0.92 -18.80
N LYS A 68 -5.18 1.18 -19.30
CA LYS A 68 -5.52 0.89 -20.69
C LYS A 68 -4.66 1.77 -21.58
N GLY A 69 -3.67 1.17 -22.26
CA GLY A 69 -2.75 1.87 -23.14
C GLY A 69 -3.49 2.72 -24.16
N ARG A 70 -3.26 4.04 -24.13
CA ARG A 70 -3.68 4.99 -25.16
C ARG A 70 -2.84 4.67 -26.39
N GLN A 71 -3.36 3.86 -27.31
CA GLN A 71 -2.72 3.54 -28.58
C GLN A 71 -2.67 4.83 -29.41
N THR A 72 -1.53 5.53 -29.37
CA THR A 72 -1.28 6.67 -30.24
C THR A 72 -1.23 6.15 -31.67
N LEU A 73 -2.33 6.28 -32.43
CA LEU A 73 -2.33 6.09 -33.87
C LEU A 73 -1.34 7.10 -34.47
N ARG A 74 -0.14 6.64 -34.80
CA ARG A 74 0.81 7.40 -35.61
C ARG A 74 0.25 7.38 -37.04
N MET A 75 -0.44 8.44 -37.42
CA MET A 75 -0.88 8.65 -38.81
C MET A 75 0.34 8.53 -39.71
N ALA A 76 0.33 7.53 -40.59
CA ALA A 76 1.29 7.41 -41.66
C ALA A 76 1.08 8.59 -42.63
N LEU A 77 2.12 9.40 -42.82
CA LEU A 77 2.19 10.37 -43.90
C LEU A 77 2.13 9.57 -45.23
N PRO A 78 1.23 9.89 -46.17
CA PRO A 78 1.31 9.29 -47.50
C PRO A 78 2.58 9.81 -48.17
N ALA A 79 3.47 8.90 -48.53
CA ALA A 79 4.60 9.20 -49.40
C ALA A 79 4.04 9.63 -50.77
N GLU A 80 4.28 10.90 -51.08
CA GLU A 80 4.22 11.50 -52.40
C GLU A 80 4.75 10.53 -53.49
N HIS A 81 3.90 10.24 -54.48
CA HIS A 81 4.31 9.58 -55.71
C HIS A 81 4.66 10.65 -56.76
N ALA A 82 5.76 10.35 -57.45
CA ALA A 82 6.40 10.99 -58.60
C ALA A 82 5.47 11.63 -59.65
#